data_AF-B3QWN5-F1
#
_entry.id   AF-B3QWN5-F1
#
_cell.length_a   1.000
_cell.length_b   1.000
_cell.length_c   1.000
_cell.angle_alpha   90.00
_cell.angle_beta   90.00
_cell.angle_gamma   90.00
#
_symmetry.space_group_name_H-M   'P 1'
#
loop_
_entity.id
_entity.type
_entity.pdbx_description
1 polymer ?
#
loop_
_entity_poly.entity_id
_entity_poly.type
_entity_poly.pdbx_seq_one_letter_code
_entity_poly.pdbx_strand_id
1 'polypeptide(L)'
;MSTPNNPGHVQNAPKIVGLPGTEGNSEFVHQHYEDTCAVRSQELILRDFGISVSEDTLRSEAISHGWYTPGGGTDANSVGNLLELHGVAVNRYENANIYTLTSELAKGHKVIIGVDSGELWDKGVVEGLEDKLGIQGADHALIVSGIDTSDPDHVKVVLTDPGTGDIAKEYPMEQFIDAWKDSNCFMVTTAEPAPAWLPEMKHFDYELGHLESIGNLSYDTFEQNILPLSNDISSDQHAMALLTDDFSGLVNGDMSSISPELADAIAHIPSASHHISHFPETSEQNPDHNFSQPHHDFNDPAHPNDHNPTIADLIHDHDSQTDFPDHDLPPDSFHDDLHHSGLDDILDS
;
A
#
# COMPACT_ATOMS: atom_id res chain seq x y z
N MET A 1 44.53 21.78 16.18
CA MET A 1 44.05 20.91 15.11
C MET A 1 42.66 20.48 15.53
N SER A 2 41.65 21.20 15.06
CA SER A 2 40.25 20.93 15.38
C SER A 2 39.79 19.80 14.47
N THR A 3 39.30 18.71 15.04
CA THR A 3 38.61 17.64 14.32
C THR A 3 37.33 18.20 13.71
N PRO A 4 37.00 17.90 12.43
CA PRO A 4 35.69 18.23 11.90
C PRO A 4 34.63 17.41 12.63
N ASN A 5 33.59 18.08 13.12
CA ASN A 5 32.40 17.42 13.66
C ASN A 5 31.74 16.63 12.52
N ASN A 6 31.67 15.32 12.71
CA ASN A 6 30.92 14.39 11.87
C ASN A 6 29.42 14.67 12.09
N PRO A 7 28.64 15.08 11.07
CA PRO A 7 27.20 15.19 11.23
C PRO A 7 26.65 13.80 11.56
N GLY A 8 25.78 13.74 12.58
CA GLY A 8 25.26 12.51 13.14
C GLY A 8 24.75 11.56 12.06
N HIS A 9 25.33 10.37 12.05
CA HIS A 9 24.91 9.25 11.22
C HIS A 9 23.52 8.81 11.72
N VAL A 10 22.45 9.16 11.00
CA VAL A 10 21.11 8.60 11.26
C VAL A 10 21.10 7.19 10.66
N GLN A 11 21.73 6.22 11.33
CA GLN A 11 21.85 4.83 10.83
C GLN A 11 20.57 3.98 10.96
N ASN A 12 19.44 4.55 11.39
CA ASN A 12 18.29 3.76 11.86
C ASN A 12 16.95 4.09 11.17
N ALA A 13 16.95 4.88 10.09
CA ALA A 13 15.71 5.11 9.37
C ALA A 13 15.17 3.80 8.76
N PRO A 14 13.83 3.58 8.78
CA PRO A 14 13.23 2.45 8.09
C PRO A 14 13.65 2.45 6.62
N LYS A 15 14.23 1.33 6.18
CA LYS A 15 14.64 1.13 4.79
C LYS A 15 13.46 0.73 3.89
N ILE A 16 12.32 0.45 4.49
CA ILE A 16 11.08 0.09 3.81
C ILE A 16 10.01 0.99 4.40
N VAL A 17 9.30 1.71 3.54
CA VAL A 17 8.10 2.48 3.90
C VAL A 17 6.90 1.62 3.50
N GLY A 18 6.12 1.13 4.47
CA GLY A 18 5.03 0.18 4.23
C GLY A 18 5.44 -1.29 4.43
N LEU A 19 4.82 -2.19 3.65
CA LEU A 19 5.08 -3.63 3.70
C LEU A 19 6.35 -4.01 2.92
N PRO A 20 7.16 -4.95 3.44
CA PRO A 20 8.27 -5.53 2.69
C PRO A 20 7.76 -6.37 1.52
N GLY A 21 8.60 -6.53 0.50
CA GLY A 21 8.31 -7.41 -0.61
C GLY A 21 8.27 -8.89 -0.19
N THR A 22 7.31 -9.63 -0.74
CA THR A 22 7.24 -11.09 -0.66
C THR A 22 6.81 -11.67 -2.00
N GLU A 23 7.32 -12.83 -2.38
CA GLU A 23 6.72 -13.59 -3.48
C GLU A 23 5.55 -14.42 -2.96
N GLY A 24 4.33 -14.01 -3.29
CA GLY A 24 3.12 -14.72 -2.91
C GLY A 24 1.96 -14.37 -3.84
N ASN A 25 1.07 -15.34 -4.04
CA ASN A 25 -0.16 -15.18 -4.80
C ASN A 25 -1.32 -15.79 -4.00
N SER A 26 -2.48 -15.14 -3.99
CA SER A 26 -3.64 -15.62 -3.26
C SER A 26 -4.93 -15.35 -4.01
N GLU A 27 -5.78 -16.38 -4.09
CA GLU A 27 -7.18 -16.27 -4.52
C GLU A 27 -7.97 -15.26 -3.66
N PHE A 28 -7.51 -15.00 -2.43
CA PHE A 28 -8.10 -13.96 -1.59
C PHE A 28 -7.82 -12.54 -2.09
N VAL A 29 -6.71 -12.30 -2.77
CA VAL A 29 -6.41 -10.99 -3.36
C VAL A 29 -7.01 -10.90 -4.77
N HIS A 30 -6.96 -12.00 -5.51
CA HIS A 30 -7.47 -12.07 -6.87
C HIS A 30 -8.93 -11.61 -6.95
N GLN A 31 -9.23 -10.80 -7.96
CA GLN A 31 -10.56 -10.31 -8.30
C GLN A 31 -11.42 -11.45 -8.86
N HIS A 32 -12.71 -11.45 -8.54
CA HIS A 32 -13.64 -12.46 -9.05
C HIS A 32 -14.08 -12.20 -10.50
N TYR A 33 -14.03 -10.95 -10.95
CA TYR A 33 -14.40 -10.56 -12.31
C TYR A 33 -13.23 -9.84 -12.98
N GLU A 34 -13.04 -10.05 -14.28
CA GLU A 34 -11.91 -9.49 -15.04
C GLU A 34 -11.81 -7.95 -15.01
N ASP A 35 -12.90 -7.24 -14.69
CA ASP A 35 -12.99 -5.78 -14.73
C ASP A 35 -13.16 -5.14 -13.34
N THR A 36 -12.99 -5.89 -12.26
CA THR A 36 -13.24 -5.40 -10.90
C THR A 36 -11.99 -5.02 -10.13
N CYS A 37 -10.83 -4.83 -10.77
CA CYS A 37 -9.56 -4.48 -10.11
C CYS A 37 -9.72 -3.34 -9.10
N ALA A 38 -10.31 -2.20 -9.51
CA ALA A 38 -10.57 -1.07 -8.63
C ALA A 38 -11.62 -1.36 -7.52
N VAL A 39 -12.60 -2.22 -7.77
CA VAL A 39 -13.59 -2.65 -6.76
C VAL A 39 -12.91 -3.53 -5.72
N ARG A 40 -12.10 -4.49 -6.18
CA ARG A 40 -11.36 -5.43 -5.34
C ARG A 40 -10.29 -4.73 -4.50
N SER A 41 -9.53 -3.78 -5.06
CA SER A 41 -8.60 -2.95 -4.27
C SER A 41 -9.31 -2.20 -3.14
N GLN A 42 -10.49 -1.61 -3.43
CA GLN A 42 -11.27 -0.92 -2.40
C GLN A 42 -11.83 -1.90 -1.36
N GLU A 43 -12.23 -3.12 -1.75
CA GLU A 43 -12.64 -4.16 -0.81
C GLU A 43 -11.52 -4.53 0.16
N LEU A 44 -10.32 -4.77 -0.36
CA LEU A 44 -9.17 -5.16 0.45
C LEU A 44 -8.83 -4.05 1.47
N ILE A 45 -8.87 -2.79 1.05
CA ILE A 45 -8.69 -1.65 1.96
C ILE A 45 -9.84 -1.55 2.97
N LEU A 46 -11.11 -1.70 2.58
CA LEU A 46 -12.23 -1.68 3.53
C LEU A 46 -12.04 -2.75 4.61
N ARG A 47 -11.57 -3.94 4.22
CA ARG A 47 -11.29 -5.02 5.15
C ARG A 47 -10.15 -4.67 6.11
N ASP A 48 -9.08 -4.03 5.64
CA ASP A 48 -8.01 -3.51 6.50
C ASP A 48 -8.57 -2.53 7.57
N PHE A 49 -9.61 -1.77 7.21
CA PHE A 49 -10.36 -0.88 8.11
C PHE A 49 -11.45 -1.59 8.95
N GLY A 50 -11.49 -2.92 8.94
CA GLY A 50 -12.44 -3.72 9.72
C GLY A 50 -13.85 -3.79 9.12
N ILE A 51 -14.03 -3.32 7.88
CA ILE A 51 -15.31 -3.30 7.18
C ILE A 51 -15.38 -4.51 6.25
N SER A 52 -16.11 -5.54 6.67
CA SER A 52 -16.30 -6.76 5.87
C SER A 52 -17.51 -6.63 4.95
N VAL A 53 -17.25 -6.35 3.67
CA VAL A 53 -18.23 -6.33 2.58
C VAL A 53 -17.66 -7.10 1.39
N SER A 54 -18.49 -7.85 0.66
CA SER A 54 -18.01 -8.68 -0.44
C SER A 54 -17.83 -7.89 -1.74
N GLU A 55 -16.92 -8.36 -2.62
CA GLU A 55 -16.76 -7.85 -3.98
C GLU A 55 -18.10 -7.74 -4.73
N ASP A 56 -18.95 -8.77 -4.65
CA ASP A 56 -20.28 -8.77 -5.30
C ASP A 56 -21.19 -7.64 -4.81
N THR A 57 -21.13 -7.34 -3.52
CA THR A 57 -21.92 -6.27 -2.91
C THR A 57 -21.39 -4.92 -3.38
N LEU A 58 -20.09 -4.69 -3.26
CA LEU A 58 -19.43 -3.46 -3.69
C LEU A 58 -19.60 -3.19 -5.19
N ARG A 59 -19.50 -4.24 -6.01
CA ARG A 59 -19.77 -4.18 -7.44
C ARG A 59 -21.21 -3.77 -7.71
N SER A 60 -22.18 -4.34 -7.00
CA SER A 60 -23.60 -3.99 -7.13
C SER A 60 -23.87 -2.53 -6.72
N GLU A 61 -23.23 -2.07 -5.64
CA GLU A 61 -23.27 -0.67 -5.20
C GLU A 61 -22.70 0.26 -6.28
N ALA A 62 -21.50 -0.04 -6.78
CA ALA A 62 -20.85 0.74 -7.84
C ALA A 62 -21.69 0.83 -9.12
N ILE A 63 -22.34 -0.27 -9.55
CA ILE A 63 -23.30 -0.25 -10.68
C ILE A 63 -24.46 0.69 -10.38
N SER A 64 -25.06 0.57 -9.19
CA SER A 64 -26.25 1.35 -8.83
C SER A 64 -26.00 2.86 -8.76
N HIS A 65 -24.76 3.24 -8.44
CA HIS A 65 -24.31 4.62 -8.40
C HIS A 65 -23.73 5.13 -9.74
N GLY A 66 -23.57 4.25 -10.74
CA GLY A 66 -23.00 4.58 -12.05
C GLY A 66 -21.48 4.78 -12.03
N TRP A 67 -20.79 4.19 -11.06
CA TRP A 67 -19.34 4.27 -10.88
C TRP A 67 -18.57 3.18 -11.63
N TYR A 68 -19.23 2.06 -11.90
CA TYR A 68 -18.67 0.90 -12.59
C TYR A 68 -19.65 0.37 -13.65
N THR A 69 -19.10 -0.05 -14.79
CA THR A 69 -19.83 -0.69 -15.87
C THR A 69 -19.30 -2.11 -16.10
N PRO A 70 -20.14 -3.16 -16.02
CA PRO A 70 -19.73 -4.50 -16.38
C PRO A 70 -19.17 -4.57 -17.82
N GLY A 71 -18.00 -5.16 -17.97
CA GLY A 71 -17.19 -5.19 -19.18
C GLY A 71 -16.28 -3.97 -19.39
N GLY A 72 -16.48 -2.86 -18.66
CA GLY A 72 -15.74 -1.61 -18.85
C GLY A 72 -15.00 -1.09 -17.61
N GLY A 73 -15.22 -1.70 -16.44
CA GLY A 73 -14.52 -1.36 -15.20
C GLY A 73 -15.06 -0.11 -14.50
N THR A 74 -14.22 0.47 -13.63
CA THR A 74 -14.55 1.65 -12.80
C THR A 74 -14.00 2.92 -13.45
N ASP A 75 -14.78 4.00 -13.46
CA ASP A 75 -14.27 5.29 -13.93
C ASP A 75 -13.21 5.83 -12.96
N ALA A 76 -12.14 6.46 -13.46
CA ALA A 76 -11.03 7.01 -12.65
C ALA A 76 -11.54 7.86 -11.47
N ASN A 77 -12.43 8.80 -11.77
CA ASN A 77 -13.03 9.72 -10.81
C ASN A 77 -13.90 9.02 -9.75
N SER A 78 -14.27 7.77 -9.99
CA SER A 78 -15.08 6.97 -9.09
C SER A 78 -14.26 6.04 -8.20
N VAL A 79 -12.96 5.86 -8.46
CA VAL A 79 -12.08 5.15 -7.54
C VAL A 79 -12.02 5.92 -6.21
N GLY A 80 -12.20 5.21 -5.10
CA GLY A 80 -12.36 5.77 -3.77
C GLY A 80 -13.81 5.99 -3.34
N ASN A 81 -14.78 6.00 -4.26
CA ASN A 81 -16.19 6.24 -3.89
C ASN A 81 -16.77 5.12 -3.02
N LEU A 82 -16.33 3.87 -3.21
CA LEU A 82 -16.75 2.77 -2.34
C LEU A 82 -16.13 2.90 -0.94
N LEU A 83 -14.88 3.37 -0.84
CA LEU A 83 -14.27 3.68 0.45
C LEU A 83 -15.10 4.74 1.20
N GLU A 84 -15.41 5.86 0.52
CA GLU A 84 -16.20 6.95 1.10
C GLU A 84 -17.62 6.51 1.46
N LEU A 85 -18.26 5.70 0.61
CA LEU A 85 -19.61 5.16 0.86
C LEU A 85 -19.67 4.35 2.17
N HIS A 86 -18.58 3.63 2.48
CA HIS A 86 -18.46 2.82 3.69
C HIS A 86 -17.76 3.54 4.84
N GLY A 87 -17.52 4.85 4.73
CA GLY A 87 -17.05 5.70 5.83
C GLY A 87 -15.54 5.86 5.94
N VAL A 88 -14.77 5.42 4.95
CA VAL A 88 -13.32 5.66 4.85
C VAL A 88 -13.10 6.84 3.91
N ALA A 89 -12.73 8.00 4.46
CA ALA A 89 -12.45 9.19 3.67
C ALA A 89 -11.19 9.00 2.81
N VAL A 90 -11.13 9.67 1.65
CA VAL A 90 -10.02 9.54 0.70
C VAL A 90 -9.52 10.90 0.19
N ASN A 91 -8.26 10.94 -0.24
CA ASN A 91 -7.69 11.99 -1.07
C ASN A 91 -7.45 11.44 -2.48
N ARG A 92 -7.67 12.26 -3.51
CA ARG A 92 -7.46 11.90 -4.92
C ARG A 92 -6.46 12.85 -5.55
N TYR A 93 -5.54 12.29 -6.31
CA TYR A 93 -4.43 13.00 -6.93
C TYR A 93 -4.44 12.73 -8.43
N GLU A 94 -4.25 13.81 -9.19
CA GLU A 94 -3.84 13.78 -10.59
C GLU A 94 -2.44 14.39 -10.66
N ASN A 95 -1.53 13.81 -11.44
CA ASN A 95 -0.13 14.25 -11.56
C ASN A 95 0.65 14.12 -10.24
N ALA A 96 0.41 13.06 -9.47
CA ALA A 96 1.25 12.72 -8.32
C ALA A 96 2.68 12.34 -8.78
N ASN A 97 3.57 12.18 -7.81
CA ASN A 97 4.95 11.75 -8.05
C ASN A 97 5.41 10.82 -6.92
N ILE A 98 6.63 10.29 -7.04
CA ILE A 98 7.19 9.36 -6.05
C ILE A 98 7.31 9.97 -4.64
N TYR A 99 7.49 11.29 -4.52
CA TYR A 99 7.55 11.98 -3.23
C TYR A 99 6.18 12.06 -2.56
N THR A 100 5.13 12.33 -3.35
CA THR A 100 3.75 12.32 -2.85
C THR A 100 3.38 10.91 -2.40
N LEU A 101 3.66 9.89 -3.22
CA LEU A 101 3.45 8.48 -2.87
C LEU A 101 4.16 8.13 -1.55
N THR A 102 5.45 8.49 -1.43
CA THR A 102 6.23 8.23 -0.21
C THR A 102 5.65 8.94 1.00
N SER A 103 5.19 10.19 0.86
CA SER A 103 4.54 10.94 1.95
C SER A 103 3.27 10.25 2.44
N GLU A 104 2.40 9.82 1.52
CA GLU A 104 1.15 9.14 1.87
C GLU A 104 1.40 7.80 2.58
N LEU A 105 2.34 7.00 2.09
CA LEU A 105 2.74 5.76 2.75
C LEU A 105 3.39 6.03 4.13
N ALA A 106 4.20 7.07 4.24
CA ALA A 106 4.83 7.47 5.50
C ALA A 106 3.83 7.99 6.53
N LYS A 107 2.64 8.44 6.12
CA LYS A 107 1.49 8.75 6.99
C LYS A 107 0.63 7.52 7.30
N GLY A 108 1.03 6.33 6.85
CA GLY A 108 0.29 5.09 7.07
C GLY A 108 -1.00 5.00 6.24
N HIS A 109 -1.17 5.84 5.23
CA HIS A 109 -2.35 5.81 4.37
C HIS A 109 -2.27 4.60 3.43
N LYS A 110 -3.43 4.01 3.11
CA LYS A 110 -3.53 2.99 2.07
C LYS A 110 -3.63 3.66 0.72
N VAL A 111 -2.95 3.12 -0.30
CA VAL A 111 -2.80 3.76 -1.60
C VAL A 111 -3.27 2.86 -2.73
N ILE A 112 -4.18 3.37 -3.56
CA ILE A 112 -4.59 2.79 -4.84
C ILE A 112 -4.00 3.67 -5.96
N ILE A 113 -3.47 3.06 -7.01
CA ILE A 113 -3.02 3.75 -8.22
C ILE A 113 -3.66 3.15 -9.47
N GLY A 114 -3.67 3.92 -10.57
CA GLY A 114 -3.96 3.41 -11.91
C GLY A 114 -2.66 3.17 -12.67
N VAL A 115 -2.52 2.05 -13.39
CA VAL A 115 -1.31 1.73 -14.18
C VAL A 115 -1.69 1.14 -15.54
N ASP A 116 -0.79 1.23 -16.51
CA ASP A 116 -0.81 0.34 -17.68
C ASP A 116 -0.26 -1.04 -17.27
N SER A 117 -1.13 -2.06 -17.24
CA SER A 117 -0.76 -3.40 -16.83
C SER A 117 0.16 -4.11 -17.83
N GLY A 118 0.09 -3.78 -19.12
CA GLY A 118 0.95 -4.34 -20.16
C GLY A 118 2.40 -3.90 -20.02
N GLU A 119 2.62 -2.65 -19.60
CA GLU A 119 3.96 -2.13 -19.24
C GLU A 119 4.43 -2.67 -17.89
N LEU A 120 3.54 -2.80 -16.91
CA LEU A 120 3.91 -3.29 -15.58
C LEU A 120 4.29 -4.78 -15.57
N TRP A 121 3.64 -5.64 -16.35
CA TRP A 121 3.83 -7.10 -16.27
C TRP A 121 4.85 -7.69 -17.27
N ASP A 122 5.45 -6.87 -18.13
CA ASP A 122 6.53 -7.20 -19.08
C ASP A 122 6.28 -8.48 -19.95
N LYS A 123 5.70 -8.29 -21.14
CA LYS A 123 5.66 -9.16 -22.35
C LYS A 123 5.59 -10.71 -22.23
N GLY A 124 5.01 -11.27 -21.16
CA GLY A 124 4.92 -12.74 -21.04
C GLY A 124 3.74 -13.30 -20.24
N VAL A 125 2.94 -12.47 -19.58
CA VAL A 125 1.90 -12.92 -18.64
C VAL A 125 0.54 -12.30 -19.01
N VAL A 126 -0.28 -13.17 -19.62
CA VAL A 126 -1.75 -13.17 -19.84
C VAL A 126 -2.36 -12.14 -20.81
N GLU A 127 -2.64 -12.62 -22.04
CA GLU A 127 -3.53 -12.03 -23.07
C GLU A 127 -5.02 -11.96 -22.64
N GLY A 128 -5.33 -11.45 -21.43
CA GLY A 128 -6.68 -11.53 -20.84
C GLY A 128 -7.15 -10.32 -20.02
N LEU A 129 -6.33 -9.28 -19.88
CA LEU A 129 -6.65 -8.07 -19.10
C LEU A 129 -6.70 -6.79 -19.95
N GLU A 130 -6.57 -6.90 -21.27
CA GLU A 130 -6.58 -5.75 -22.17
C GLU A 130 -7.96 -5.07 -22.18
N ASP A 131 -8.01 -3.80 -21.77
CA ASP A 131 -9.07 -2.79 -21.95
C ASP A 131 -10.20 -2.68 -20.88
N LYS A 132 -9.89 -2.50 -19.58
CA LYS A 132 -10.94 -2.38 -18.53
C LYS A 132 -10.78 -1.29 -17.46
N LEU A 133 -10.24 -0.12 -17.81
CA LEU A 133 -10.41 1.06 -16.98
C LEU A 133 -10.65 2.31 -17.81
N GLY A 134 -11.62 3.14 -17.40
CA GLY A 134 -11.97 4.41 -18.05
C GLY A 134 -10.93 5.52 -17.84
N ILE A 135 -9.68 5.19 -17.53
CA ILE A 135 -8.58 6.14 -17.33
C ILE A 135 -7.86 6.26 -18.68
N GLN A 136 -7.67 7.47 -19.21
CA GLN A 136 -6.90 7.63 -20.44
C GLN A 136 -5.48 7.11 -20.21
N GLY A 137 -5.11 6.01 -20.86
CA GLY A 137 -3.77 5.42 -20.88
C GLY A 137 -3.50 4.32 -19.84
N ALA A 138 -4.37 4.10 -18.84
CA ALA A 138 -4.22 3.03 -17.86
C ALA A 138 -5.43 2.10 -17.86
N ASP A 139 -5.19 0.79 -17.76
CA ASP A 139 -6.22 -0.26 -17.83
C ASP A 139 -6.40 -1.02 -16.52
N HIS A 140 -5.58 -0.73 -15.49
CA HIS A 140 -5.55 -1.50 -14.25
C HIS A 140 -5.44 -0.62 -13.01
N ALA A 141 -5.99 -1.11 -11.90
CA ALA A 141 -5.91 -0.45 -10.58
C ALA A 141 -5.45 -1.45 -9.51
N LEU A 142 -4.48 -1.05 -8.71
CA LEU A 142 -3.85 -1.91 -7.72
C LEU A 142 -3.40 -1.13 -6.49
N ILE A 143 -2.95 -1.84 -5.46
CA ILE A 143 -2.54 -1.25 -4.18
C ILE A 143 -1.01 -1.12 -4.13
N VAL A 144 -0.52 0.07 -3.77
CA VAL A 144 0.89 0.23 -3.37
C VAL A 144 0.99 -0.12 -1.89
N SER A 145 1.66 -1.22 -1.61
CA SER A 145 1.84 -1.76 -0.26
C SER A 145 3.09 -1.21 0.42
N GLY A 146 4.09 -0.77 -0.36
CA GLY A 146 5.29 -0.14 0.19
C GLY A 146 6.32 0.29 -0.86
N ILE A 147 7.41 0.88 -0.38
CA ILE A 147 8.62 1.22 -1.14
C ILE A 147 9.82 0.67 -0.38
N ASP A 148 10.63 -0.15 -1.05
CA ASP A 148 11.88 -0.68 -0.52
C ASP A 148 13.06 0.15 -1.04
N THR A 149 13.73 0.84 -0.11
CA THR A 149 14.94 1.64 -0.34
C THR A 149 16.16 0.98 0.32
N SER A 150 16.10 -0.32 0.63
CA SER A 150 17.19 -1.03 1.31
C SER A 150 18.44 -1.16 0.46
N ASP A 151 18.26 -1.26 -0.86
CA ASP A 151 19.25 -1.01 -1.89
C ASP A 151 18.93 0.33 -2.60
N PRO A 152 19.60 1.43 -2.24
CA PRO A 152 19.29 2.76 -2.78
C PRO A 152 19.67 2.91 -4.26
N ASP A 153 20.50 2.02 -4.81
CA ASP A 153 20.83 2.01 -6.24
C ASP A 153 19.75 1.24 -7.06
N HIS A 154 18.89 0.47 -6.38
CA HIS A 154 17.82 -0.33 -7.00
C HIS A 154 16.55 -0.25 -6.15
N VAL A 155 16.00 0.96 -6.00
CA VAL A 155 14.74 1.17 -5.29
C VAL A 155 13.62 0.35 -5.94
N LYS A 156 12.79 -0.29 -5.12
CA LYS A 156 11.65 -1.08 -5.58
C LYS A 156 10.34 -0.58 -4.98
N VAL A 157 9.26 -0.76 -5.73
CA VAL A 157 7.89 -0.53 -5.26
C VAL A 157 7.23 -1.88 -5.04
N VAL A 158 6.53 -2.00 -3.90
CA VAL A 158 5.88 -3.23 -3.46
C VAL A 158 4.38 -3.11 -3.74
N LEU A 159 3.85 -3.99 -4.57
CA LEU A 159 2.47 -3.93 -5.07
C LEU A 159 1.64 -5.14 -4.64
N THR A 160 0.37 -4.89 -4.30
CA THR A 160 -0.64 -5.95 -4.17
C THR A 160 -1.62 -5.80 -5.33
N ASP A 161 -1.69 -6.83 -6.16
CA ASP A 161 -2.30 -6.80 -7.48
C ASP A 161 -3.56 -7.68 -7.51
N PRO A 162 -4.77 -7.10 -7.50
CA PRO A 162 -5.99 -7.90 -7.57
C PRO A 162 -6.22 -8.53 -8.95
N GLY A 163 -5.55 -8.07 -10.01
CA GLY A 163 -5.68 -8.62 -11.36
C GLY A 163 -4.95 -9.95 -11.53
N THR A 164 -3.85 -10.14 -10.81
CA THR A 164 -3.08 -11.40 -10.81
C THR A 164 -3.26 -12.21 -9.54
N GLY A 165 -3.68 -11.59 -8.43
CA GLY A 165 -3.68 -12.17 -7.10
C GLY A 165 -2.34 -12.04 -6.35
N ASP A 166 -1.36 -11.33 -6.94
CA ASP A 166 -0.04 -11.16 -6.33
C ASP A 166 -0.11 -10.31 -5.06
N ILE A 167 0.64 -10.72 -4.05
CA ILE A 167 0.71 -10.06 -2.74
C ILE A 167 2.11 -9.51 -2.54
N ALA A 168 2.21 -8.21 -2.27
CA ALA A 168 3.46 -7.52 -1.94
C ALA A 168 4.62 -7.86 -2.90
N LYS A 169 4.33 -7.95 -4.19
CA LYS A 169 5.32 -8.23 -5.23
C LYS A 169 6.17 -7.00 -5.51
N GLU A 170 7.47 -7.19 -5.63
CA GLU A 170 8.41 -6.10 -5.89
C GLU A 170 8.56 -5.83 -7.39
N TYR A 171 8.56 -4.55 -7.75
CA TYR A 171 8.85 -4.05 -9.09
C TYR A 171 9.97 -3.01 -9.02
N PRO A 172 10.93 -3.01 -9.96
CA PRO A 172 11.88 -1.91 -10.09
C PRO A 172 11.17 -0.56 -10.20
N MET A 173 11.68 0.48 -9.51
CA MET A 173 11.08 1.82 -9.53
C MET A 173 10.87 2.35 -10.95
N GLU A 174 11.86 2.19 -11.84
CA GLU A 174 11.76 2.67 -13.23
C GLU A 174 10.57 2.03 -13.97
N GLN A 175 10.42 0.70 -13.85
CA GLN A 175 9.30 -0.04 -14.46
C GLN A 175 7.95 0.41 -13.90
N PHE A 176 7.87 0.63 -12.59
CA PHE A 176 6.68 1.15 -11.94
C PHE A 176 6.31 2.56 -12.43
N ILE A 177 7.27 3.47 -12.50
CA ILE A 177 7.03 4.85 -12.94
C ILE A 177 6.61 4.89 -14.42
N ASP A 178 7.19 4.02 -15.25
CA ASP A 178 6.81 3.87 -16.66
C ASP A 178 5.31 3.52 -16.77
N ALA A 179 4.86 2.48 -16.06
CA ALA A 179 3.46 2.07 -16.07
C ALA A 179 2.51 3.08 -15.39
N TRP A 180 2.96 3.78 -14.35
CA TRP A 180 2.12 4.70 -13.57
C TRP A 180 1.88 6.03 -14.30
N LYS A 181 2.88 6.56 -15.03
CA LYS A 181 2.77 7.84 -15.73
C LYS A 181 1.67 7.83 -16.79
N ASP A 182 1.33 6.65 -17.33
CA ASP A 182 0.33 6.49 -18.39
C ASP A 182 -1.10 6.71 -17.86
N SER A 183 -1.29 6.66 -16.54
CA SER A 183 -2.51 7.14 -15.86
C SER A 183 -2.50 8.65 -15.54
N ASN A 184 -1.50 9.41 -15.99
CA ASN A 184 -1.11 10.71 -15.44
C ASN A 184 -0.81 10.66 -13.93
N CYS A 185 -0.14 9.59 -13.49
CA CYS A 185 0.16 9.34 -12.08
C CYS A 185 -1.08 9.45 -11.19
N PHE A 186 -2.19 8.84 -11.62
CA PHE A 186 -3.43 8.80 -10.86
C PHE A 186 -3.23 8.03 -9.55
N MET A 187 -3.71 8.60 -8.46
CA MET A 187 -3.61 7.98 -7.14
C MET A 187 -4.79 8.36 -6.25
N VAL A 188 -5.29 7.38 -5.49
CA VAL A 188 -6.26 7.57 -4.42
C VAL A 188 -5.64 7.04 -3.13
N THR A 189 -5.77 7.79 -2.05
CA THR A 189 -5.26 7.39 -0.73
C THR A 189 -6.34 7.50 0.30
N THR A 190 -6.27 6.73 1.39
CA THR A 190 -7.10 7.01 2.56
C THR A 190 -6.67 8.35 3.17
N ALA A 191 -7.63 9.07 3.77
CA ALA A 191 -7.33 10.35 4.41
C ALA A 191 -6.79 10.20 5.84
N GLU A 192 -6.96 9.00 6.42
CA GLU A 192 -6.50 8.63 7.76
C GLU A 192 -5.55 7.44 7.65
N PRO A 193 -4.61 7.28 8.62
CA PRO A 193 -3.76 6.11 8.72
C PRO A 193 -4.59 4.83 8.84
N ALA A 194 -4.07 3.75 8.27
CA ALA A 194 -4.65 2.43 8.46
C ALA A 194 -4.65 2.05 9.95
N PRO A 195 -5.54 1.16 10.41
CA PRO A 195 -5.65 0.85 11.84
C PRO A 195 -4.44 0.12 12.45
N ALA A 196 -4.22 0.34 13.75
CA ALA A 196 -3.04 -0.15 14.48
C ALA A 196 -2.95 -1.66 14.65
N TRP A 197 -4.03 -2.40 14.39
CA TRP A 197 -4.03 -3.87 14.42
C TRP A 197 -3.36 -4.49 13.20
N LEU A 198 -3.13 -3.72 12.13
CA LEU A 198 -2.44 -4.21 10.96
C LEU A 198 -0.95 -4.41 11.25
N PRO A 199 -0.35 -5.57 10.92
CA PRO A 199 1.06 -5.87 11.16
C PRO A 199 2.05 -4.79 10.70
N GLU A 200 1.81 -4.16 9.55
CA GLU A 200 2.63 -3.08 9.00
C GLU A 200 2.58 -1.79 9.83
N MET A 201 1.51 -1.59 10.59
CA MET A 201 1.32 -0.42 11.44
C MET A 201 1.92 -0.57 12.84
N LYS A 202 2.50 -1.75 13.16
CA LYS A 202 3.06 -2.06 14.49
C LYS A 202 4.11 -1.05 14.99
N HIS A 203 4.82 -0.40 14.08
CA HIS A 203 5.87 0.58 14.39
C HIS A 203 5.51 2.01 13.96
N PHE A 204 4.27 2.23 13.54
CA PHE A 204 3.78 3.56 13.18
C PHE A 204 3.41 4.35 14.44
N ASP A 205 3.88 5.59 14.51
CA ASP A 205 3.53 6.52 15.60
C ASP A 205 2.26 7.29 15.24
N TYR A 206 1.13 6.88 15.85
CA TYR A 206 -0.18 7.53 15.65
C TYR A 206 -0.30 8.89 16.33
N GLU A 207 0.54 9.20 17.32
CA GLU A 207 0.57 10.53 17.93
C GLU A 207 1.30 11.52 17.02
N LEU A 208 2.37 11.06 16.38
CA LEU A 208 3.12 11.83 15.37
C LEU A 208 2.33 11.92 14.05
N GLY A 209 1.63 10.85 13.67
CA GLY A 209 0.82 10.78 12.45
C GLY A 209 1.63 10.48 11.18
N HIS A 210 2.93 10.22 11.31
CA HIS A 210 3.83 9.82 10.23
C HIS A 210 5.08 9.11 10.77
N LEU A 211 5.87 8.51 9.88
CA LEU A 211 7.20 8.00 10.22
C LEU A 211 8.14 9.15 10.64
N GLU A 212 9.09 8.89 11.54
CA GLU A 212 10.06 9.91 11.99
C GLU A 212 10.95 10.45 10.83
N SER A 213 11.25 9.60 9.85
CA SER A 213 12.19 9.90 8.76
C SER A 213 11.89 9.12 7.48
N ILE A 214 12.24 9.71 6.33
CA ILE A 214 12.31 9.05 5.01
C ILE A 214 13.78 9.01 4.60
N GLY A 215 14.36 7.81 4.53
CA GLY A 215 15.81 7.67 4.40
C GLY A 215 16.52 8.45 5.52
N ASN A 216 17.58 9.19 5.21
CA ASN A 216 18.32 9.96 6.22
C ASN A 216 17.69 11.33 6.57
N LEU A 217 16.51 11.66 6.04
CA LEU A 217 15.85 12.96 6.23
C LEU A 217 14.69 12.83 7.22
N SER A 218 14.53 13.77 8.16
CA SER A 218 13.33 13.79 9.01
C SER A 218 12.09 14.03 8.15
N TYR A 219 10.97 13.39 8.49
CA TYR A 219 9.74 13.54 7.74
C TYR A 219 9.28 14.99 7.67
N ASP A 220 9.33 15.74 8.79
CA ASP A 220 8.97 17.17 8.81
C ASP A 220 9.76 17.98 7.78
N THR A 221 11.04 17.67 7.63
CA THR A 221 11.91 18.36 6.67
C THR A 221 11.53 17.99 5.25
N PHE A 222 11.30 16.70 5.00
CA PHE A 222 10.81 16.19 3.73
C PHE A 222 9.49 16.88 3.32
N GLU A 223 8.50 16.88 4.20
CA GLU A 223 7.17 17.42 3.93
C GLU A 223 7.19 18.94 3.73
N GLN A 224 7.97 19.69 4.52
CA GLN A 224 7.96 21.15 4.47
C GLN A 224 8.84 21.74 3.36
N ASN A 225 9.89 21.03 2.92
CA ASN A 225 10.90 21.60 2.02
C ASN A 225 11.04 20.84 0.71
N ILE A 226 10.90 19.51 0.71
CA ILE A 226 11.18 18.65 -0.44
C ILE A 226 9.89 18.38 -1.23
N LEU A 227 8.83 17.97 -0.55
CA LEU A 227 7.55 17.62 -1.17
C LEU A 227 6.91 18.79 -1.96
N PRO A 228 6.90 20.05 -1.49
CA PRO A 228 6.32 21.14 -2.27
C PRO A 228 7.09 21.39 -3.58
N LEU A 229 8.42 21.27 -3.54
CA LEU A 229 9.26 21.49 -4.71
C LEU A 229 9.13 20.36 -5.72
N SER A 230 9.05 19.10 -5.27
CA SER A 230 8.82 17.98 -6.18
C SER A 230 7.48 18.12 -6.91
N ASN A 231 6.45 18.60 -6.21
CA ASN A 231 5.14 18.86 -6.80
C ASN A 231 5.14 20.03 -7.80
N ASP A 232 5.93 21.07 -7.53
CA ASP A 232 6.14 22.16 -8.50
C ASP A 232 6.86 21.66 -9.76
N ILE A 233 7.87 20.79 -9.60
CA ILE A 233 8.63 20.17 -10.71
C ILE A 233 7.75 19.22 -11.53
N SER A 234 6.93 18.37 -10.89
CA SER A 234 6.10 17.38 -11.60
C SER A 234 5.00 17.99 -12.46
N SER A 235 4.73 19.29 -12.32
CA SER A 235 3.85 20.01 -13.24
C SER A 235 4.41 20.13 -14.67
N ASP A 236 5.71 19.83 -14.88
CA ASP A 236 6.32 19.62 -16.19
C ASP A 236 6.34 18.12 -16.52
N GLN A 237 5.59 17.70 -17.55
CA GLN A 237 5.42 16.29 -17.94
C GLN A 237 6.74 15.57 -18.29
N HIS A 238 7.85 16.28 -18.50
CA HIS A 238 9.16 15.68 -18.75
C HIS A 238 9.99 15.45 -17.47
N ALA A 239 9.53 15.90 -16.31
CA ALA A 239 10.33 15.95 -15.09
C ALA A 239 10.24 14.70 -14.19
N MET A 240 9.40 13.71 -14.53
CA MET A 240 9.23 12.49 -13.73
C MET A 240 10.50 11.64 -13.62
N ALA A 241 11.28 11.54 -14.70
CA ALA A 241 12.57 10.84 -14.67
C ALA A 241 13.56 11.53 -13.72
N LEU A 242 13.62 12.87 -13.78
CA LEU A 242 14.48 13.67 -12.88
C LEU A 242 14.08 13.47 -11.42
N LEU A 243 12.78 13.51 -11.11
CA LEU A 243 12.29 13.28 -9.75
C LEU A 243 12.61 11.87 -9.24
N THR A 244 12.58 10.87 -10.11
CA THR A 244 12.92 9.48 -9.78
C THR A 244 14.41 9.33 -9.48
N ASP A 245 15.27 9.92 -10.30
CA ASP A 245 16.73 9.94 -10.08
C ASP A 245 17.08 10.69 -8.78
N ASP A 246 16.49 11.86 -8.58
CA ASP A 246 16.67 12.67 -7.37
C ASP A 246 16.23 11.93 -6.10
N PHE A 247 15.15 11.15 -6.20
CA PHE A 247 14.63 10.38 -5.06
C PHE A 247 15.63 9.31 -4.63
N SER A 248 16.20 8.58 -5.59
CA SER A 248 17.27 7.60 -5.34
C SER A 248 18.49 8.25 -4.69
N GLY A 249 18.90 9.43 -5.16
CA GLY A 249 19.97 10.22 -4.54
C GLY A 249 19.66 10.62 -3.10
N LEU A 250 18.44 11.12 -2.85
CA LEU A 250 17.97 11.54 -1.52
C LEU A 250 18.01 10.39 -0.52
N VAL A 251 17.47 9.22 -0.87
CA VAL A 251 17.42 8.06 0.03
C VAL A 251 18.81 7.45 0.26
N ASN A 252 19.73 7.57 -0.70
CA ASN A 252 21.14 7.18 -0.53
C ASN A 252 21.94 8.16 0.35
N GLY A 253 21.40 9.37 0.60
CA GLY A 253 22.16 10.47 1.17
C GLY A 253 23.25 11.01 0.22
N ASP A 254 23.16 10.69 -1.07
CA ASP A 254 24.04 11.21 -2.11
C ASP A 254 23.46 12.52 -2.66
N MET A 255 23.86 13.62 -2.04
CA MET A 255 23.46 14.97 -2.46
C MET A 255 24.15 15.43 -3.75
N SER A 256 25.03 14.62 -4.35
CA SER A 256 25.71 14.96 -5.60
C SER A 256 24.95 14.54 -6.84
N SER A 257 24.00 13.60 -6.70
CA SER A 257 23.16 13.10 -7.78
C SER A 257 21.81 13.82 -7.90
N ILE A 258 21.42 14.63 -6.92
CA ILE A 258 20.17 15.39 -6.95
C ILE A 258 20.28 16.68 -7.77
N SER A 259 19.17 17.10 -8.37
CA SER A 259 19.05 18.35 -9.13
C SER A 259 19.46 19.59 -8.31
N PRO A 260 19.98 20.66 -8.95
CA PRO A 260 20.32 21.90 -8.26
C PRO A 260 19.16 22.49 -7.47
N GLU A 261 17.93 22.39 -8.00
CA GLU A 261 16.71 22.86 -7.36
C GLU A 261 16.47 22.15 -6.02
N LEU A 262 16.60 20.83 -5.99
CA LEU A 262 16.44 20.05 -4.76
C LEU A 262 17.63 20.20 -3.81
N ALA A 263 18.84 20.27 -4.37
CA ALA A 263 20.06 20.52 -3.60
C ALA A 263 20.01 21.87 -2.87
N ASP A 264 19.51 22.91 -3.55
CA ASP A 264 19.35 24.24 -2.97
C ASP A 264 18.33 24.23 -1.82
N ALA A 265 17.21 23.52 -2.01
CA ALA A 265 16.21 23.31 -0.96
C ALA A 265 16.82 22.69 0.29
N ILE A 266 17.60 21.63 0.11
CA ILE A 266 18.27 20.92 1.20
C ILE A 266 19.31 21.81 1.87
N ALA A 267 20.11 22.54 1.09
CA ALA A 267 21.13 23.45 1.61
C ALA A 267 20.54 24.63 2.40
N HIS A 268 19.31 25.03 2.10
CA HIS A 268 18.60 26.11 2.78
C HIS A 268 17.77 25.65 3.99
N ILE A 269 17.70 24.35 4.27
CA ILE A 269 17.15 23.86 5.55
C ILE A 269 18.00 24.48 6.67
N PRO A 270 17.42 25.32 7.55
CA PRO A 270 18.16 25.85 8.68
C PRO A 270 18.72 24.66 9.44
N SER A 271 20.04 24.60 9.65
CA SER A 271 20.65 23.53 10.44
C SER A 271 20.00 23.54 11.82
N ALA A 272 19.00 22.68 12.02
CA ALA A 272 18.30 22.57 13.28
C ALA A 272 19.35 22.07 14.27
N SER A 273 19.81 22.99 15.12
CA SER A 273 20.60 22.67 16.28
C SER A 273 19.85 21.59 17.06
N HIS A 274 20.57 20.55 17.46
CA HIS A 274 20.15 19.56 18.45
C HIS A 274 19.29 20.20 19.56
N HIS A 275 17.96 20.19 19.40
CA HIS A 275 17.04 20.49 20.49
C HIS A 275 16.72 19.17 21.18
N ILE A 276 17.74 18.63 21.86
CA ILE A 276 17.47 17.87 23.08
C ILE A 276 16.86 18.89 24.03
N SER A 277 15.57 18.76 24.32
CA SER A 277 14.87 19.55 25.31
C SER A 277 15.53 19.37 26.67
N HIS A 278 16.45 20.28 26.99
CA HIS A 278 16.93 20.49 28.35
C HIS A 278 15.78 21.12 29.12
N PHE A 279 15.06 20.30 29.89
CA PHE A 279 14.10 20.77 30.87
C PHE A 279 14.81 21.74 31.84
N PRO A 280 14.32 22.98 32.03
CA PRO A 280 14.69 23.76 33.19
C PRO A 280 13.82 23.31 34.37
N GLU A 281 14.45 22.72 35.39
CA GLU A 281 13.89 22.70 36.73
C GLU A 281 13.65 24.16 37.18
N THR A 282 12.40 24.52 37.47
CA THR A 282 11.95 24.93 38.81
C THR A 282 10.67 25.79 38.78
N SER A 283 9.83 25.46 39.77
CA SER A 283 9.02 26.32 40.62
C SER A 283 7.52 26.39 40.34
N GLU A 284 6.82 25.94 41.37
CA GLU A 284 5.40 25.95 41.63
C GLU A 284 4.77 27.33 41.37
N GLN A 285 3.62 27.35 40.69
CA GLN A 285 2.44 28.09 41.12
C GLN A 285 1.23 27.73 40.24
N ASN A 286 0.28 27.03 40.86
CA ASN A 286 -1.11 26.94 40.39
C ASN A 286 -1.77 28.32 40.56
N PRO A 287 -2.62 28.78 39.61
CA PRO A 287 -4.04 28.75 39.95
C PRO A 287 -4.96 28.39 38.78
N ASP A 288 -5.85 27.43 39.07
CA ASP A 288 -7.27 27.36 38.73
C ASP A 288 -7.75 28.21 37.55
N HIS A 289 -7.90 27.60 36.38
CA HIS A 289 -8.98 27.95 35.47
C HIS A 289 -9.60 26.72 34.81
N ASN A 290 -10.78 26.40 35.33
CA ASN A 290 -11.78 25.47 34.85
C ASN A 290 -12.16 25.73 33.39
N PHE A 291 -11.76 24.84 32.48
CA PHE A 291 -12.47 24.59 31.23
C PHE A 291 -12.79 23.11 31.17
N SER A 292 -14.08 22.80 31.30
CA SER A 292 -14.62 21.46 31.21
C SER A 292 -14.38 20.91 29.80
N GLN A 293 -13.60 19.82 29.71
CA GLN A 293 -13.52 18.99 28.52
C GLN A 293 -14.80 18.14 28.39
N PRO A 294 -15.34 17.93 27.18
CA PRO A 294 -16.18 16.78 26.93
C PRO A 294 -15.26 15.55 26.80
N HIS A 295 -15.47 14.57 27.69
CA HIS A 295 -14.93 13.24 27.56
C HIS A 295 -15.45 12.63 26.24
N HIS A 296 -14.62 12.60 25.21
CA HIS A 296 -14.77 11.63 24.14
C HIS A 296 -13.96 10.40 24.56
N ASP A 297 -14.66 9.43 25.15
CA ASP A 297 -14.19 8.06 25.23
C ASP A 297 -13.84 7.63 23.79
N PHE A 298 -12.53 7.50 23.50
CA PHE A 298 -12.08 6.60 22.47
C PHE A 298 -12.48 5.20 22.94
N ASN A 299 -13.68 4.78 22.54
CA ASN A 299 -14.00 3.37 22.49
C ASN A 299 -12.97 2.75 21.55
N ASP A 300 -11.99 2.07 22.14
CA ASP A 300 -11.25 0.97 21.51
C ASP A 300 -12.29 0.07 20.83
N PRO A 301 -12.41 0.10 19.48
CA PRO A 301 -13.34 -0.77 18.82
C PRO A 301 -12.77 -2.17 18.99
N ALA A 302 -13.43 -2.95 19.85
CA ALA A 302 -13.16 -4.36 20.06
C ALA A 302 -12.76 -5.03 18.75
N HIS A 303 -11.57 -5.63 18.76
CA HIS A 303 -11.07 -6.54 17.72
C HIS A 303 -12.24 -7.33 17.14
N PRO A 304 -12.58 -7.20 15.84
CA PRO A 304 -13.60 -8.04 15.25
C PRO A 304 -13.10 -9.48 15.35
N ASN A 305 -13.74 -10.23 16.24
CA ASN A 305 -13.41 -11.61 16.57
C ASN A 305 -14.12 -12.54 15.57
N ASP A 306 -13.87 -12.30 14.28
CA ASP A 306 -14.22 -13.15 13.15
C ASP A 306 -13.06 -13.00 12.14
N HIS A 307 -12.11 -13.92 12.17
CA HIS A 307 -10.90 -13.90 11.35
C HIS A 307 -11.25 -14.00 9.86
N ASN A 308 -11.45 -12.86 9.20
CA ASN A 308 -11.21 -12.72 7.78
C ASN A 308 -9.78 -12.17 7.62
N PRO A 309 -8.90 -12.82 6.85
CA PRO A 309 -7.49 -12.43 6.76
C PRO A 309 -7.34 -11.02 6.16
N THR A 310 -6.44 -10.22 6.71
CA THR A 310 -5.97 -8.94 6.12
C THR A 310 -4.93 -9.22 5.02
N ILE A 311 -4.55 -8.22 4.23
CA ILE A 311 -3.45 -8.38 3.26
C ILE A 311 -2.17 -8.87 3.97
N ALA A 312 -1.90 -8.33 5.15
CA ALA A 312 -0.70 -8.65 5.91
C ALA A 312 -0.74 -10.03 6.58
N ASP A 313 -1.92 -10.54 6.95
CA ASP A 313 -2.07 -11.92 7.46
C ASP A 313 -1.64 -12.94 6.40
N LEU A 314 -1.96 -12.68 5.13
CA LEU A 314 -1.58 -13.54 4.01
C LEU A 314 -0.08 -13.56 3.75
N ILE A 315 0.61 -12.46 4.07
CA ILE A 315 2.07 -12.34 3.97
C ILE A 315 2.74 -13.21 5.06
N HIS A 316 2.19 -13.26 6.28
CA HIS A 316 2.75 -14.05 7.38
C HIS A 316 2.54 -15.56 7.21
N ASP A 317 1.44 -16.00 6.60
CA ASP A 317 1.19 -17.43 6.36
C ASP A 317 2.19 -18.05 5.37
N HIS A 318 2.77 -17.25 4.46
CA HIS A 318 3.74 -17.72 3.46
C HIS A 318 5.13 -18.07 4.06
N ASP A 319 5.54 -17.39 5.14
CA ASP A 319 6.82 -17.65 5.86
C ASP A 319 6.72 -18.85 6.84
N SER A 320 5.50 -19.32 7.11
CA SER A 320 5.24 -20.39 8.09
C SER A 320 5.15 -21.80 7.51
N GLN A 321 5.34 -21.99 6.20
CA GLN A 321 5.41 -23.33 5.60
C GLN A 321 6.77 -24.02 5.82
N THR A 322 7.12 -24.23 7.08
CA THR A 322 7.87 -25.42 7.50
C THR A 322 7.13 -26.06 8.67
N ASP A 323 6.69 -27.30 8.48
CA ASP A 323 5.97 -28.17 9.41
C ASP A 323 4.49 -27.87 9.70
N PHE A 324 3.61 -28.34 8.81
CA PHE A 324 2.33 -28.89 9.26
C PHE A 324 2.51 -30.38 9.57
N PRO A 325 2.12 -30.87 10.76
CA PRO A 325 2.04 -32.30 11.02
C PRO A 325 0.85 -32.89 10.26
N ASP A 326 1.10 -34.00 9.56
CA ASP A 326 0.08 -34.88 8.99
C ASP A 326 -1.03 -35.13 10.01
N HIS A 327 -2.23 -34.60 9.75
CA HIS A 327 -3.43 -34.99 10.47
C HIS A 327 -4.11 -36.16 9.74
N ASP A 328 -3.82 -37.34 10.28
CA ASP A 328 -4.58 -38.59 10.26
C ASP A 328 -5.96 -38.56 9.55
N LEU A 329 -6.00 -39.14 8.35
CA LEU A 329 -7.23 -39.73 7.83
C LEU A 329 -7.47 -41.09 8.53
N PRO A 330 -8.69 -41.39 9.01
CA PRO A 330 -8.97 -42.70 9.59
C PRO A 330 -8.98 -43.80 8.52
N PRO A 331 -8.51 -45.02 8.85
CA PRO A 331 -8.50 -46.13 7.91
C PRO A 331 -9.89 -46.79 7.87
N ASP A 332 -10.62 -46.62 6.78
CA ASP A 332 -11.77 -47.47 6.52
C ASP A 332 -11.27 -48.83 6.01
N SER A 333 -11.42 -49.81 6.89
CA SER A 333 -11.10 -51.22 6.72
C SER A 333 -12.00 -51.89 5.69
N PHE A 334 -11.36 -52.52 4.71
CA PHE A 334 -11.93 -53.62 3.94
C PHE A 334 -12.33 -54.78 4.87
N HIS A 335 -13.49 -55.38 4.60
CA HIS A 335 -13.63 -56.83 4.70
C HIS A 335 -14.59 -57.36 3.62
N ASP A 336 -14.02 -58.25 2.80
CA ASP A 336 -14.65 -59.14 1.83
C ASP A 336 -15.75 -60.02 2.46
N ASP A 337 -16.74 -60.45 1.67
CA ASP A 337 -16.74 -61.80 1.09
C ASP A 337 -18.06 -62.22 0.39
N LEU A 338 -17.88 -62.86 -0.77
CA LEU A 338 -18.58 -64.05 -1.31
C LEU A 338 -20.08 -63.98 -1.68
N HIS A 339 -20.43 -64.17 -2.96
CA HIS A 339 -20.60 -65.50 -3.58
C HIS A 339 -21.17 -65.46 -5.02
N HIS A 340 -20.66 -66.38 -5.83
CA HIS A 340 -21.09 -66.81 -7.17
C HIS A 340 -22.58 -67.17 -7.37
N SER A 341 -23.11 -66.79 -8.55
CA SER A 341 -23.80 -67.65 -9.58
C SER A 341 -24.47 -66.68 -10.57
N GLY A 342 -24.33 -66.72 -11.90
CA GLY A 342 -24.28 -67.86 -12.81
C GLY A 342 -25.66 -68.06 -13.47
N LEU A 343 -25.71 -67.92 -14.80
CA LEU A 343 -26.72 -68.42 -15.75
C LEU A 343 -28.03 -67.62 -15.90
N ASP A 344 -28.26 -67.04 -17.10
CA ASP A 344 -29.18 -67.54 -18.16
C ASP A 344 -30.53 -66.78 -18.02
N ASP A 345 -31.31 -66.35 -18.99
CA ASP A 345 -31.36 -66.43 -20.45
C ASP A 345 -32.56 -65.54 -20.89
N ILE A 346 -32.63 -65.19 -22.18
CA ILE A 346 -33.86 -65.12 -23.00
C ILE A 346 -34.82 -63.89 -22.94
N LEU A 347 -34.73 -63.12 -24.04
CA LEU A 347 -35.73 -62.73 -25.08
C LEU A 347 -36.99 -61.86 -24.80
N ASP A 348 -37.21 -61.03 -25.83
CA ASP A 348 -38.46 -60.51 -26.43
C ASP A 348 -39.26 -59.44 -25.69
N SER A 349 -39.16 -58.19 -26.16
CA SER A 349 -40.02 -57.63 -27.24
C SER A 349 -39.61 -56.21 -27.61
#